data_AF-A0A1G9R5C8-F1
#
_entry.id   AF-A0A1G9R5C8-F1
#
_cell.length_a   1.000
_cell.length_b   1.000
_cell.length_c   1.000
_cell.angle_alpha   90.00
_cell.angle_beta   90.00
_cell.angle_gamma   90.00
#
_symmetry.space_group_name_H-M   'P 1'
#
loop_
_entity.id
_entity.type
_entity.pdbx_description
1 polymer ?
#
loop_
_entity_poly.entity_id
_entity_poly.type
_entity_poly.pdbx_seq_one_letter_code
_entity_poly.pdbx_strand_id
1 'polypeptide(L)'
;MNCPYCGREPIFLSSKEFYGRDYGTNVYLCRPCNAYVGTHGRGKTPLGTMANRNLREMRKRTHASFDPLWKSKRMSRSKAYKWMAEVMELPGDKAHIGMFDEEQCLELLGHLREKPNNQLKKGVTTLELTNGSQITKSKNAKIIIYSKPGDGKTTVAGKIPGKTLALDIDGTSQVLEGYSNVDVAKIDGKNPHDSILQFYAIAKANIGKYDNVFIDNLTHYQKLWLLKKGENTKSGMPELKDYALLDNHLLGLVETFNALDANIIFTAWETTRTIIHDDGQQYNQFIPDIRDKIVNHIMGVVHVVARLVRKADGTRGFILEGNQSIFAKNHLDQRKGCVQEELIVSSINQNTGGNK
;
A
#
# COMPACT_ATOMS: atom_id res chain seq x y z
N MET A 1 -5.27 26.26 -29.28
CA MET A 1 -5.36 25.47 -28.03
C MET A 1 -6.10 26.30 -27.00
N ASN A 2 -6.90 25.70 -26.13
CA ASN A 2 -7.59 26.42 -25.04
C ASN A 2 -6.96 26.06 -23.69
N CYS A 3 -7.10 26.96 -22.71
CA CYS A 3 -6.67 26.69 -21.35
C CYS A 3 -7.50 25.53 -20.76
N PRO A 4 -6.88 24.43 -20.29
CA PRO A 4 -7.63 23.26 -19.80
C PRO A 4 -8.38 23.55 -18.49
N TYR A 5 -8.02 24.62 -17.78
CA TYR A 5 -8.60 24.96 -16.47
C TYR A 5 -9.85 25.86 -16.56
N CYS A 6 -9.94 26.72 -17.58
CA CYS A 6 -11.06 27.68 -17.71
C CYS A 6 -11.67 27.75 -19.10
N GLY A 7 -11.18 26.97 -20.06
CA GLY A 7 -11.66 26.94 -21.45
C GLY A 7 -11.32 28.18 -22.29
N ARG A 8 -10.77 29.24 -21.70
CA ARG A 8 -10.44 30.49 -22.42
C ARG A 8 -9.24 30.33 -23.35
N GLU A 9 -9.24 31.11 -24.43
CA GLU A 9 -8.11 31.21 -25.34
C GLU A 9 -6.90 31.86 -24.64
N PRO A 10 -5.70 31.26 -24.71
CA PRO A 10 -4.48 31.82 -24.11
C PRO A 10 -3.88 32.93 -24.96
N ILE A 11 -3.26 33.90 -24.30
CA ILE A 11 -2.51 34.99 -24.92
C ILE A 11 -1.19 34.42 -25.45
N PHE A 12 -0.84 34.70 -26.69
CA PHE A 12 0.44 34.31 -27.28
C PHE A 12 1.45 35.45 -27.15
N LEU A 13 2.55 35.21 -26.43
CA LEU A 13 3.58 36.21 -26.13
C LEU A 13 4.95 35.70 -26.54
N SER A 14 5.85 36.60 -26.92
CA SER A 14 7.26 36.25 -27.01
C SER A 14 7.85 35.99 -25.62
N SER A 15 8.91 35.17 -25.55
CA SER A 15 9.65 34.95 -24.31
C SER A 15 10.20 36.26 -23.71
N LYS A 16 10.53 37.26 -24.55
CA LYS A 16 10.93 38.61 -24.10
C LYS A 16 9.81 39.32 -23.34
N GLU A 17 8.58 39.26 -23.85
CA GLU A 17 7.42 39.87 -23.18
C GLU A 17 7.02 39.13 -21.91
N PHE A 18 7.20 37.80 -21.86
CA PHE A 18 6.79 37.00 -20.72
C PHE A 18 7.85 36.94 -19.60
N TYR A 19 9.11 36.66 -19.95
CA TYR A 19 10.22 36.48 -19.01
C TYR A 19 11.12 37.72 -18.86
N GLY A 20 10.93 38.76 -19.68
CA GLY A 20 11.83 39.92 -19.74
C GLY A 20 13.12 39.67 -20.52
N ARG A 21 13.32 38.47 -21.09
CA ARG A 21 14.50 38.07 -21.87
C ARG A 21 14.09 37.22 -23.06
N ASP A 22 14.67 37.49 -24.23
CA ASP A 22 14.44 36.68 -25.43
C ASP A 22 15.22 35.36 -25.34
N TYR A 23 14.48 34.25 -25.33
CA TYR A 23 15.01 32.88 -25.39
C TYR A 23 14.82 32.24 -26.77
N GLY A 24 14.41 33.02 -27.78
CA GLY A 24 14.10 32.52 -29.12
C GLY A 24 12.82 31.68 -29.18
N THR A 25 11.96 31.79 -28.17
CA THR A 25 10.71 31.03 -28.04
C THR A 25 9.51 31.93 -27.76
N ASN A 26 8.31 31.37 -27.95
CA ASN A 26 7.05 31.99 -27.55
C ASN A 26 6.36 31.20 -26.42
N VAL A 27 5.34 31.80 -25.82
CA VAL A 27 4.59 31.27 -24.68
C VAL A 27 3.10 31.50 -24.90
N TYR A 28 2.30 30.46 -24.72
CA TYR A 28 0.86 30.57 -24.52
C TYR A 28 0.57 30.77 -23.04
N LEU A 29 -0.08 31.88 -22.67
CA LEU A 29 -0.37 32.28 -21.30
C LEU A 29 -1.86 32.46 -21.07
N CYS A 30 -2.41 31.77 -20.07
CA CYS A 30 -3.70 32.08 -19.47
C CYS A 30 -3.44 32.78 -18.13
N ARG A 31 -3.67 34.10 -18.08
CA ARG A 31 -3.51 34.90 -16.86
C ARG A 31 -4.42 34.45 -15.71
N PRO A 32 -5.74 34.22 -15.91
CA PRO A 32 -6.64 33.83 -14.82
C PRO A 32 -6.23 32.55 -14.08
N CYS A 33 -5.75 31.54 -14.82
CA CYS A 33 -5.36 30.26 -14.24
C CYS A 33 -3.88 30.19 -13.88
N ASN A 34 -3.13 31.27 -14.14
CA ASN A 34 -1.66 31.29 -14.08
C ASN A 34 -1.06 30.06 -14.78
N ALA A 35 -1.62 29.70 -15.94
CA ALA A 35 -1.25 28.51 -16.70
C ALA A 35 -0.54 28.91 -17.99
N TYR A 36 0.57 28.25 -18.30
CA TYR A 36 1.29 28.55 -19.54
C TYR A 36 2.03 27.34 -20.11
N VAL A 37 2.38 27.42 -21.38
CA VAL A 37 3.28 26.48 -22.07
C VAL A 37 4.12 27.22 -23.11
N GLY A 38 5.41 26.89 -23.18
CA GLY A 38 6.31 27.42 -24.21
C GLY A 38 6.13 26.70 -25.55
N THR A 39 6.72 27.25 -26.61
CA THR A 39 6.70 26.65 -27.95
C THR A 39 8.09 26.20 -28.43
N HIS A 40 8.10 25.33 -29.44
CA HIS A 40 9.30 25.00 -30.19
C HIS A 40 9.73 26.21 -31.05
N GLY A 41 10.86 26.81 -30.65
CA GLY A 41 11.38 28.02 -31.30
C GLY A 41 10.35 29.16 -31.34
N ARG A 42 10.43 30.01 -32.37
CA ARG A 42 9.47 31.11 -32.58
C ARG A 42 8.15 30.64 -33.23
N GLY A 43 7.93 29.34 -33.32
CA GLY A 43 6.70 28.76 -33.86
C GLY A 43 5.53 28.79 -32.88
N LYS A 44 4.41 28.20 -33.32
CA LYS A 44 3.16 28.03 -32.56
C LYS A 44 2.98 26.62 -31.97
N THR A 45 3.91 25.71 -32.23
CA THR A 45 3.83 24.32 -31.73
C THR A 45 4.21 24.28 -30.24
N PRO A 46 3.29 23.90 -29.33
CA PRO A 46 3.58 23.88 -27.90
C PRO A 46 4.51 22.73 -27.51
N LEU A 47 5.34 22.94 -26.49
CA LEU A 47 6.25 21.94 -25.91
C LEU A 47 5.52 20.87 -25.08
N GLY A 48 4.21 21.02 -24.88
CA GLY A 48 3.39 20.18 -24.01
C GLY A 48 1.99 20.75 -23.81
N THR A 49 1.31 20.33 -22.75
CA THR A 49 0.03 20.94 -22.34
C THR A 49 0.24 22.12 -21.40
N MET A 50 -0.71 23.07 -21.41
CA MET A 50 -0.70 24.21 -20.48
C MET A 50 -0.78 23.72 -19.04
N ALA A 51 0.15 24.20 -18.21
CA ALA A 51 0.24 23.82 -16.81
C ALA A 51 0.13 25.05 -15.91
N ASN A 52 -0.70 24.98 -14.87
CA ASN A 52 -0.77 25.96 -13.78
C ASN A 52 0.49 25.86 -12.88
N ARG A 53 0.59 26.69 -11.83
CA ARG A 53 1.75 26.66 -10.92
C ARG A 53 1.99 25.29 -10.31
N ASN A 54 0.94 24.61 -9.86
CA ASN A 54 1.04 23.31 -9.20
C ASN A 54 1.60 22.24 -10.14
N LEU A 55 0.97 22.07 -11.31
CA LEU A 55 1.40 21.09 -12.30
C LEU A 55 2.82 21.36 -12.82
N ARG A 56 3.24 22.63 -12.94
CA ARG A 56 4.63 22.96 -13.30
C ARG A 56 5.64 22.49 -12.25
N GLU A 57 5.37 22.72 -10.97
CA GLU A 57 6.24 22.24 -9.88
C GLU A 57 6.26 20.71 -9.82
N MET A 58 5.13 20.04 -10.04
CA MET A 58 5.06 18.58 -10.12
C MET A 58 5.90 18.04 -11.27
N ARG A 59 5.70 18.54 -12.50
CA ARG A 59 6.51 18.15 -13.67
C ARG A 59 8.01 18.38 -13.45
N LYS A 60 8.38 19.49 -12.80
CA LYS A 60 9.77 19.80 -12.44
C LYS A 60 10.34 18.76 -11.47
N ARG A 61 9.58 18.37 -10.44
CA ARG A 61 9.95 17.30 -9.49
C ARG A 61 10.07 15.94 -10.18
N THR A 62 9.13 15.61 -11.06
CA THR A 62 9.15 14.38 -11.86
C THR A 62 10.39 14.34 -12.75
N HIS A 63 10.70 15.42 -13.48
CA HIS A 63 11.94 15.54 -14.24
C HIS A 63 13.20 15.40 -13.38
N ALA A 64 13.24 16.03 -12.20
CA ALA A 64 14.39 15.91 -11.30
C ALA A 64 14.65 14.46 -10.86
N SER A 65 13.61 13.63 -10.82
CA SER A 65 13.71 12.21 -10.48
C SER A 65 13.96 11.31 -11.70
N PHE A 66 13.38 11.64 -12.86
CA PHE A 66 13.46 10.86 -14.09
C PHE A 66 14.75 11.10 -14.88
N ASP A 67 15.15 12.37 -15.05
CA ASP A 67 16.30 12.75 -15.87
C ASP A 67 17.62 12.08 -15.46
N PRO A 68 17.92 11.84 -14.17
CA PRO A 68 19.13 11.11 -13.76
C PRO A 68 19.29 9.72 -14.41
N LEU A 69 18.19 9.05 -14.78
CA LEU A 69 18.25 7.75 -15.46
C LEU A 69 19.07 7.80 -16.75
N TRP A 70 18.89 8.85 -17.55
CA TRP A 70 19.59 9.00 -18.83
C TRP A 70 20.73 10.03 -18.81
N LYS A 71 20.67 11.06 -17.94
CA LYS A 71 21.77 12.02 -17.77
C LYS A 71 23.02 11.40 -17.16
N SER A 72 22.89 10.34 -16.36
CA SER A 72 24.02 9.56 -15.83
C SER A 72 24.76 8.73 -16.89
N LYS A 73 24.28 8.71 -18.14
CA LYS A 73 24.78 7.87 -19.26
C LYS A 73 24.68 6.35 -19.04
N ARG A 74 24.08 5.88 -17.94
CA ARG A 74 23.81 4.44 -17.70
C ARG A 74 22.68 3.90 -18.57
N MET A 75 21.80 4.78 -19.06
CA MET A 75 20.72 4.47 -19.99
C MET A 75 20.67 5.54 -21.08
N SER A 76 20.37 5.17 -22.32
CA SER A 76 20.15 6.17 -23.37
C SER A 76 18.85 6.92 -23.13
N ARG A 77 18.76 8.19 -23.57
CA ARG A 77 17.53 8.99 -23.45
C ARG A 77 16.34 8.30 -24.09
N SER A 78 16.51 7.75 -25.30
CA SER A 78 15.46 6.98 -25.98
C SER A 78 14.99 5.79 -25.14
N LYS A 79 15.90 5.05 -24.50
CA LYS A 79 15.56 3.90 -23.66
C LYS A 79 14.83 4.32 -22.37
N ALA A 80 15.19 5.46 -21.77
CA ALA A 80 14.48 5.99 -20.61
C ALA A 80 13.04 6.42 -20.96
N TYR A 81 12.85 7.11 -22.08
CA TYR A 81 11.51 7.51 -22.53
C TYR A 81 10.67 6.30 -22.98
N LYS A 82 11.29 5.27 -23.58
CA LYS A 82 10.61 4.01 -23.87
C LYS A 82 10.15 3.31 -22.59
N TRP A 83 11.03 3.21 -21.58
CA TRP A 83 10.67 2.67 -20.27
C TRP A 83 9.51 3.46 -19.64
N MET A 84 9.56 4.80 -19.71
CA MET A 84 8.47 5.65 -19.21
C MET A 84 7.15 5.38 -19.94
N ALA A 85 7.17 5.21 -21.26
CA ALA A 85 5.99 4.87 -22.03
C ALA A 85 5.41 3.50 -21.62
N GLU A 86 6.29 2.52 -21.38
CA GLU A 86 5.92 1.16 -20.98
C GLU A 86 5.29 1.13 -19.58
N VAL A 87 5.92 1.76 -18.57
CA VAL A 87 5.41 1.72 -17.18
C VAL A 87 4.15 2.56 -17.00
N MET A 88 4.00 3.62 -17.78
CA MET A 88 2.80 4.48 -17.74
C MET A 88 1.69 3.98 -18.68
N GLU A 89 1.93 2.89 -19.42
CA GLU A 89 1.02 2.34 -20.43
C GLU A 89 0.54 3.38 -21.47
N LEU A 90 1.44 4.31 -21.85
CA LEU A 90 1.15 5.40 -22.78
C LEU A 90 1.74 5.15 -24.17
N PRO A 91 1.05 5.56 -25.25
CA PRO A 91 1.66 5.72 -26.56
C PRO A 91 2.91 6.60 -26.49
N GLY A 92 3.95 6.27 -27.26
CA GLY A 92 5.27 6.91 -27.15
C GLY A 92 5.26 8.43 -27.41
N ASP A 93 4.31 8.93 -28.18
CA ASP A 93 4.09 10.36 -28.45
C ASP A 93 3.43 11.10 -27.26
N LYS A 94 2.69 10.37 -26.41
CA LYS A 94 2.07 10.90 -25.17
C LYS A 94 2.95 10.70 -23.94
N ALA A 95 3.92 9.79 -24.00
CA ALA A 95 4.91 9.55 -22.96
C ALA A 95 5.98 10.65 -22.91
N HIS A 96 5.57 11.86 -22.54
CA HIS A 96 6.46 12.98 -22.30
C HIS A 96 5.98 13.71 -21.04
N ILE A 97 6.85 13.98 -20.07
CA ILE A 97 6.45 14.63 -18.80
C ILE A 97 5.77 16.00 -19.05
N GLY A 98 6.12 16.70 -20.13
CA GLY A 98 5.44 17.91 -20.58
C GLY A 98 3.97 17.74 -20.99
N MET A 99 3.50 16.51 -21.16
CA MET A 99 2.11 16.14 -21.46
C MET A 99 1.35 15.68 -20.22
N PHE A 100 2.04 15.33 -19.14
CA PHE A 100 1.44 14.67 -17.97
C PHE A 100 0.58 15.62 -17.15
N ASP A 101 -0.55 15.14 -16.64
CA ASP A 101 -1.29 15.81 -15.57
C ASP A 101 -0.69 15.52 -14.18
N GLU A 102 -1.38 15.94 -13.13
CA GLU A 102 -0.92 15.78 -11.75
C GLU A 102 -0.90 14.30 -11.32
N GLU A 103 -1.87 13.51 -11.75
CA GLU A 103 -1.98 12.09 -11.43
C GLU A 103 -0.86 11.28 -12.09
N GLN A 104 -0.65 11.50 -13.39
CA GLN A 104 0.43 10.87 -14.15
C GLN A 104 1.82 11.26 -13.62
N CYS A 105 1.98 12.48 -13.10
CA CYS A 105 3.22 12.88 -12.44
C CYS A 105 3.47 12.09 -11.15
N LEU A 106 2.43 11.80 -10.37
CA LEU A 106 2.53 11.02 -9.13
C LEU A 106 2.79 9.54 -9.42
N GLU A 107 2.12 8.98 -10.41
CA GLU A 107 2.29 7.60 -10.86
C GLU A 107 3.73 7.33 -11.33
N LEU A 108 4.27 8.18 -12.22
CA LEU A 108 5.66 8.04 -12.65
C LEU A 108 6.65 8.19 -11.49
N LEU A 109 6.38 9.08 -10.54
CA LEU A 109 7.19 9.20 -9.32
C LEU A 109 7.13 7.95 -8.44
N GLY A 110 6.02 7.22 -8.44
CA GLY A 110 5.89 5.89 -7.84
C GLY A 110 6.85 4.90 -8.50
N HIS A 111 6.76 4.75 -9.82
CA HIS A 111 7.64 3.86 -10.59
C HIS A 111 9.14 4.21 -10.48
N LEU A 112 9.49 5.49 -10.31
CA LEU A 112 10.88 5.92 -10.14
C LEU A 112 11.46 5.62 -8.75
N ARG A 113 10.62 5.49 -7.72
CA ARG A 113 11.05 5.11 -6.37
C ARG A 113 11.30 3.62 -6.25
N GLU A 114 10.57 2.83 -7.04
CA GLU A 114 10.88 1.42 -7.25
C GLU A 114 12.13 1.33 -8.14
N LYS A 115 13.30 1.08 -7.54
CA LYS A 115 14.57 1.02 -8.30
C LYS A 115 14.40 0.13 -9.54
N PRO A 116 14.93 0.54 -10.71
CA PRO A 116 14.87 -0.29 -11.91
C PRO A 116 15.70 -1.55 -11.63
N ASN A 117 15.01 -2.67 -11.38
CA ASN A 117 15.63 -3.98 -11.43
C ASN A 117 16.16 -4.14 -12.85
N ASN A 118 17.49 -4.14 -12.97
CA ASN A 118 18.20 -4.49 -14.19
C ASN A 118 17.91 -5.96 -14.51
N GLN A 119 16.76 -6.19 -15.15
CA GLN A 119 16.39 -7.35 -15.96
C GLN A 119 14.92 -7.16 -16.38
N LEU A 120 14.71 -6.33 -17.41
CA LEU A 120 13.53 -6.47 -18.28
C LEU A 120 13.72 -7.78 -19.09
N LYS A 121 13.55 -8.93 -18.43
CA LYS A 121 13.09 -10.12 -19.12
C LYS A 121 11.59 -9.90 -19.31
N LYS A 122 11.15 -9.92 -20.57
CA LYS A 122 9.73 -10.03 -20.93
C LYS A 122 9.14 -11.24 -20.19
N GLY A 123 8.49 -11.00 -19.07
CA GLY A 123 7.36 -11.82 -18.68
C GLY A 123 6.15 -11.20 -19.36
N VAL A 124 5.73 -11.74 -20.50
CA VAL A 124 4.28 -11.87 -20.66
C VAL A 124 3.89 -12.63 -19.40
N THR A 125 3.07 -12.06 -18.52
CA THR A 125 2.50 -12.80 -17.40
C THR A 125 1.57 -13.85 -18.03
N THR A 126 2.16 -14.93 -18.51
CA THR A 126 1.45 -16.11 -18.95
C THR A 126 0.72 -16.62 -17.73
N LEU A 127 -0.60 -16.76 -17.83
CA LEU A 127 -1.39 -17.48 -16.85
C LEU A 127 -0.71 -18.85 -16.62
N GLU A 128 -0.23 -19.08 -15.41
CA GLU A 128 0.36 -20.36 -15.04
C GLU A 128 -0.76 -21.34 -14.71
N LEU A 129 -0.96 -22.32 -15.58
CA LEU A 129 -1.89 -23.42 -15.33
C LEU A 129 -1.22 -24.43 -14.40
N THR A 130 -1.64 -24.45 -13.14
CA THR A 130 -1.21 -25.45 -12.16
C THR A 130 -2.36 -26.41 -11.87
N ASN A 131 -2.10 -27.71 -12.00
CA ASN A 131 -3.09 -28.71 -11.59
C ASN A 131 -3.27 -28.68 -10.06
N GLY A 132 -4.49 -28.83 -9.56
CA GLY A 132 -4.77 -28.81 -8.12
C GLY A 132 -3.93 -29.80 -7.30
N SER A 133 -3.55 -30.96 -7.86
CA SER A 133 -2.66 -31.94 -7.21
C SER A 133 -1.21 -31.48 -7.04
N GLN A 134 -0.79 -30.44 -7.78
CA GLN A 134 0.55 -29.86 -7.72
C GLN A 134 0.58 -28.61 -6.82
N ILE A 135 -0.58 -28.11 -6.40
CA ILE A 135 -0.67 -26.96 -5.50
C ILE A 135 -0.24 -27.40 -4.10
N THR A 136 0.96 -26.97 -3.69
CA THR A 136 1.41 -27.11 -2.32
C THR A 136 0.94 -25.93 -1.48
N LYS A 137 0.64 -26.17 -0.21
CA LYS A 137 0.34 -25.08 0.74
C LYS A 137 1.49 -24.10 0.80
N SER A 138 1.17 -22.81 0.92
CA SER A 138 2.17 -21.77 1.11
C SER A 138 3.05 -22.10 2.31
N LYS A 139 4.37 -21.98 2.13
CA LYS A 139 5.36 -22.15 3.21
C LYS A 139 5.13 -21.12 4.33
N ASN A 140 4.73 -19.90 3.95
CA ASN A 140 4.52 -18.80 4.88
C ASN A 140 3.03 -18.51 5.09
N ALA A 141 2.66 -18.26 6.33
CA ALA A 141 1.31 -17.91 6.73
C ALA A 141 1.01 -16.43 6.51
N LYS A 142 -0.20 -16.10 6.06
CA LYS A 142 -0.71 -14.73 5.94
C LYS A 142 -1.95 -14.64 6.82
N ILE A 143 -1.90 -13.82 7.86
CA ILE A 143 -2.81 -13.91 9.00
C ILE A 143 -3.33 -12.52 9.36
N ILE A 144 -4.64 -12.44 9.66
CA ILE A 144 -5.22 -11.33 10.41
C ILE A 144 -5.66 -11.85 11.77
N ILE A 145 -5.19 -11.22 12.84
CA ILE A 145 -5.68 -11.44 14.20
C ILE A 145 -6.53 -10.26 14.66
N TYR A 146 -7.65 -10.52 15.33
CA TYR A 146 -8.51 -9.45 15.83
C TYR A 146 -9.13 -9.78 17.20
N SER A 147 -9.33 -8.74 18.01
CA SER A 147 -9.97 -8.80 19.34
C SER A 147 -10.10 -7.39 19.92
N LYS A 148 -10.67 -7.27 21.13
CA LYS A 148 -10.80 -5.97 21.82
C LYS A 148 -9.44 -5.34 22.13
N PRO A 149 -9.35 -4.01 22.26
CA PRO A 149 -8.17 -3.36 22.83
C PRO A 149 -7.79 -3.99 24.17
N GLY A 150 -6.49 -4.23 24.40
CA GLY A 150 -5.99 -4.82 25.66
C GLY A 150 -6.01 -6.36 25.77
N ASP A 151 -6.61 -7.08 24.81
CA ASP A 151 -6.73 -8.55 24.89
C ASP A 151 -5.44 -9.33 24.55
N GLY A 152 -4.34 -8.62 24.25
CA GLY A 152 -3.02 -9.24 24.06
C GLY A 152 -2.65 -9.54 22.62
N LYS A 153 -3.21 -8.83 21.63
CA LYS A 153 -2.80 -8.97 20.22
C LYS A 153 -1.32 -8.71 20.02
N THR A 154 -0.81 -7.60 20.56
CA THR A 154 0.61 -7.23 20.50
C THR A 154 1.51 -8.31 21.10
N THR A 155 1.14 -8.91 22.23
CA THR A 155 1.93 -9.98 22.88
C THR A 155 2.12 -11.23 22.01
N VAL A 156 1.28 -11.43 20.98
CA VAL A 156 1.42 -12.55 20.03
C VAL A 156 2.76 -12.47 19.30
N ALA A 157 3.25 -11.27 18.97
CA ALA A 157 4.49 -11.07 18.23
C ALA A 157 5.72 -11.72 18.90
N GLY A 158 5.74 -11.76 20.24
CA GLY A 158 6.78 -12.41 21.02
C GLY A 158 6.56 -13.90 21.29
N LYS A 159 5.31 -14.36 21.24
CA LYS A 159 4.92 -15.74 21.56
C LYS A 159 5.02 -16.70 20.38
N ILE A 160 4.81 -16.21 19.16
CA ILE A 160 4.94 -17.02 17.95
C ILE A 160 6.41 -17.44 17.71
N PRO A 161 6.66 -18.62 17.13
CA PRO A 161 8.02 -19.09 16.87
C PRO A 161 8.73 -18.22 15.82
N GLY A 162 10.06 -18.19 15.91
CA GLY A 162 10.92 -17.45 14.99
C GLY A 162 11.18 -16.01 15.42
N LYS A 163 11.98 -15.31 14.61
CA LYS A 163 12.32 -13.90 14.84
C LYS A 163 11.30 -12.99 14.18
N THR A 164 10.76 -12.05 14.95
CA THR A 164 9.68 -11.14 14.51
C THR A 164 10.19 -9.72 14.35
N LEU A 165 9.86 -9.09 13.22
CA LEU A 165 9.95 -7.65 13.03
C LEU A 165 8.54 -7.05 13.17
N ALA A 166 8.30 -6.27 14.22
CA ALA A 166 7.01 -5.67 14.51
C ALA A 166 6.98 -4.17 14.20
N LEU A 167 5.89 -3.69 13.58
CA LEU A 167 5.57 -2.26 13.45
C LEU A 167 4.52 -1.89 14.49
N ASP A 168 4.94 -1.08 15.46
CA ASP A 168 4.09 -0.46 16.47
C ASP A 168 3.47 0.83 15.92
N ILE A 169 2.16 0.79 15.69
CA ILE A 169 1.35 1.87 15.13
C ILE A 169 0.56 2.58 16.23
N ASP A 170 0.08 1.86 17.23
CA ASP A 170 -0.80 2.39 18.29
C ASP A 170 -0.08 2.72 19.61
N GLY A 171 1.23 2.48 19.69
CA GLY A 171 2.09 2.81 20.82
C GLY A 171 2.07 1.79 21.96
N THR A 172 1.52 0.59 21.74
CA THR A 172 1.32 -0.41 22.80
C THR A 172 2.42 -1.47 22.91
N SER A 173 3.54 -1.30 22.20
CA SER A 173 4.66 -2.26 22.17
C SER A 173 5.36 -2.52 23.50
N GLN A 174 5.08 -1.76 24.57
CA GLN A 174 5.66 -1.98 25.91
C GLN A 174 5.41 -3.39 26.45
N VAL A 175 4.30 -4.04 26.05
CA VAL A 175 3.98 -5.42 26.45
C VAL A 175 4.93 -6.47 25.87
N LEU A 176 5.85 -6.07 24.98
CA LEU A 176 6.91 -6.89 24.40
C LEU A 176 8.22 -6.83 25.19
N GLU A 177 8.24 -6.16 26.35
CA GLU A 177 9.37 -6.19 27.25
C GLU A 177 9.82 -7.64 27.56
N GLY A 178 11.13 -7.89 27.44
CA GLY A 178 11.73 -9.20 27.70
C GLY A 178 11.72 -10.21 26.54
N TYR A 179 10.99 -9.95 25.44
CA TYR A 179 10.98 -10.83 24.28
C TYR A 179 12.19 -10.57 23.37
N SER A 180 13.24 -11.38 23.52
CA SER A 180 14.49 -11.25 22.74
C SER A 180 14.35 -11.61 21.25
N ASN A 181 13.25 -12.25 20.87
CA ASN A 181 12.94 -12.62 19.49
C ASN A 181 12.21 -11.52 18.70
N VAL A 182 11.93 -10.36 19.28
CA VAL A 182 11.17 -9.28 18.62
C VAL A 182 12.01 -8.01 18.46
N ASP A 183 12.19 -7.57 17.22
CA ASP A 183 12.70 -6.24 16.90
C ASP A 183 11.49 -5.32 16.58
N VAL A 184 11.37 -4.17 17.25
CA VAL A 184 10.21 -3.25 17.11
C VAL A 184 10.62 -1.97 16.38
N ALA A 185 9.89 -1.63 15.32
CA ALA A 185 9.89 -0.32 14.68
C ALA A 185 8.63 0.45 15.09
N LYS A 186 8.72 1.77 15.22
CA LYS A 186 7.57 2.63 15.57
C LYS A 186 7.14 3.45 14.36
N ILE A 187 5.84 3.62 14.19
CA ILE A 187 5.31 4.48 13.13
C ILE A 187 5.59 5.96 13.44
N ASP A 188 5.93 6.75 12.41
CA ASP A 188 5.80 8.20 12.49
C ASP A 188 4.35 8.60 12.26
N GLY A 189 3.63 8.89 13.34
CA GLY A 189 2.24 9.31 13.30
C GLY A 189 1.99 10.60 12.49
N LYS A 190 3.02 11.43 12.25
CA LYS A 190 2.90 12.62 11.40
C LYS A 190 2.95 12.29 9.90
N ASN A 191 3.61 11.20 9.54
CA ASN A 191 3.78 10.74 8.16
C ASN A 191 3.49 9.22 8.06
N PRO A 192 2.28 8.77 8.41
CA PRO A 192 1.98 7.34 8.59
C PRO A 192 2.14 6.53 7.30
N HIS A 193 1.80 7.12 6.16
CA HIS A 193 1.97 6.49 4.85
C HIS A 193 3.45 6.23 4.51
N ASP A 194 4.29 7.26 4.61
CA ASP A 194 5.71 7.12 4.28
C ASP A 194 6.42 6.22 5.30
N SER A 195 6.02 6.27 6.57
CA SER A 195 6.58 5.44 7.63
C SER A 195 6.30 3.95 7.42
N ILE A 196 5.07 3.56 7.03
CA ILE A 196 4.78 2.15 6.76
C ILE A 196 5.49 1.64 5.50
N LEU A 197 5.70 2.49 4.49
CA LEU A 197 6.49 2.14 3.31
C LEU A 197 7.98 1.98 3.65
N GLN A 198 8.52 2.82 4.53
CA GLN A 198 9.87 2.64 5.06
C GLN A 198 10.00 1.32 5.84
N PHE A 199 9.01 0.99 6.67
CA PHE A 199 8.96 -0.29 7.37
C PHE A 199 8.94 -1.47 6.39
N TYR A 200 8.10 -1.41 5.35
CA TYR A 200 8.09 -2.42 4.29
C TYR A 200 9.47 -2.57 3.63
N ALA A 201 10.14 -1.47 3.30
CA ALA A 201 11.47 -1.50 2.71
C ALA A 201 12.51 -2.14 3.64
N ILE A 202 12.45 -1.85 4.95
CA ILE A 202 13.30 -2.49 5.97
C ILE A 202 13.02 -3.99 6.04
N ALA A 203 11.75 -4.39 6.10
CA ALA A 203 11.36 -5.80 6.14
C ALA A 203 11.86 -6.55 4.91
N LYS A 204 11.65 -5.99 3.71
CA LYS A 204 12.09 -6.56 2.44
C LYS A 204 13.61 -6.69 2.35
N ALA A 205 14.35 -5.65 2.76
CA ALA A 205 15.82 -5.66 2.74
C ALA A 205 16.43 -6.67 3.73
N ASN A 206 15.67 -7.07 4.75
CA ASN A 206 16.12 -7.97 5.81
C ASN A 206 15.31 -9.27 5.86
N ILE A 207 14.71 -9.68 4.75
CA ILE A 207 13.76 -10.81 4.74
C ILE A 207 14.39 -12.12 5.24
N GLY A 208 15.69 -12.34 5.01
CA GLY A 208 16.41 -13.51 5.53
C GLY A 208 16.71 -13.49 7.04
N LYS A 209 16.45 -12.37 7.74
CA LYS A 209 16.66 -12.22 9.19
C LYS A 209 15.39 -12.49 10.01
N TYR A 210 14.21 -12.35 9.41
CA TYR A 210 12.93 -12.38 10.12
C TYR A 210 12.01 -13.44 9.54
N ASP A 211 11.52 -14.33 10.39
CA ASP A 211 10.49 -15.31 10.03
C ASP A 211 9.11 -14.66 9.95
N ASN A 212 8.89 -13.62 10.76
CA ASN A 212 7.61 -12.96 10.93
C ASN A 212 7.71 -11.44 10.71
N VAL A 213 6.78 -10.88 9.94
CA VAL A 213 6.52 -9.44 9.86
C VAL A 213 5.16 -9.16 10.46
N PHE A 214 5.13 -8.34 11.51
CA PHE A 214 3.96 -8.11 12.35
C PHE A 214 3.54 -6.64 12.29
N ILE A 215 2.30 -6.36 11.85
CA ILE A 215 1.78 -5.01 11.65
C ILE A 215 0.69 -4.74 12.71
N ASP A 216 0.96 -3.85 13.67
CA ASP A 216 0.13 -3.65 14.86
C ASP A 216 -0.26 -2.18 15.06
N ASN A 217 -1.44 -1.70 14.67
CA ASN A 217 -2.57 -2.43 14.10
C ASN A 217 -3.23 -1.67 12.93
N LEU A 218 -3.93 -2.40 12.06
CA LEU A 218 -4.59 -1.85 10.86
C LEU A 218 -5.72 -0.87 11.20
N THR A 219 -6.46 -1.10 12.29
CA THR A 219 -7.54 -0.21 12.76
C THR A 219 -7.02 1.17 13.17
N HIS A 220 -5.84 1.24 13.79
CA HIS A 220 -5.21 2.50 14.12
C HIS A 220 -4.56 3.14 12.88
N TYR A 221 -3.96 2.32 12.01
CA TYR A 221 -3.37 2.80 10.76
C TYR A 221 -4.38 3.52 9.86
N GLN A 222 -5.58 2.95 9.66
CA GLN A 222 -6.63 3.60 8.85
C GLN A 222 -7.01 4.98 9.42
N LYS A 223 -7.02 5.11 10.76
CA LYS A 223 -7.34 6.36 11.44
C LYS A 223 -6.24 7.39 11.19
N LEU A 224 -4.97 7.03 11.38
CA LEU A 224 -3.83 7.91 11.10
C LEU A 224 -3.81 8.34 9.64
N TRP A 225 -4.07 7.42 8.71
CA TRP A 225 -4.10 7.72 7.28
C TRP A 225 -5.20 8.74 6.93
N LEU A 226 -6.41 8.56 7.46
CA LEU A 226 -7.53 9.49 7.23
C LEU A 226 -7.25 10.86 7.87
N LEU A 227 -6.80 10.90 9.12
CA LEU A 227 -6.45 12.16 9.79
C LEU A 227 -5.43 12.94 8.96
N LYS A 228 -4.43 12.25 8.39
CA LYS A 228 -3.43 12.88 7.51
C LYS A 228 -4.04 13.51 6.25
N LYS A 229 -5.11 12.91 5.69
CA LYS A 229 -5.86 13.52 4.57
C LYS A 229 -6.64 14.75 5.01
N GLY A 230 -7.24 14.69 6.20
CA GLY A 230 -7.99 15.79 6.81
C GLY A 230 -7.16 17.04 7.10
N GLU A 231 -5.87 16.91 7.40
CA GLU A 231 -4.98 18.05 7.73
C GLU A 231 -4.97 19.17 6.67
N ASN A 232 -5.20 18.83 5.40
CA ASN A 232 -5.14 19.79 4.29
C ASN A 232 -6.53 20.29 3.86
N THR A 233 -7.61 19.86 4.52
CA THR A 233 -8.97 20.28 4.19
C THR A 233 -9.38 21.49 5.03
N LYS A 234 -10.38 22.25 4.55
CA LYS A 234 -10.88 23.42 5.29
C LYS A 234 -11.49 23.05 6.65
N SER A 235 -12.08 21.86 6.75
CA SER A 235 -12.74 21.37 7.97
C SER A 235 -11.78 20.66 8.92
N GLY A 236 -10.54 20.36 8.51
CA GLY A 236 -9.64 19.47 9.25
C GLY A 236 -10.08 18.00 9.25
N MET A 237 -11.09 17.66 8.44
CA MET A 237 -11.68 16.32 8.38
C MET A 237 -11.46 15.71 6.99
N PRO A 238 -11.35 14.37 6.89
CA PRO A 238 -11.28 13.68 5.60
C PRO A 238 -12.53 13.96 4.75
N GLU A 239 -12.35 14.06 3.43
CA GLU A 239 -13.46 14.21 2.48
C GLU A 239 -14.00 12.82 2.07
N LEU A 240 -15.22 12.78 1.51
CA LEU A 240 -15.87 11.51 1.12
C LEU A 240 -15.01 10.66 0.16
N LYS A 241 -14.26 11.31 -0.73
CA LYS A 241 -13.34 10.65 -1.67
C LYS A 241 -12.17 9.93 -0.97
N ASP A 242 -11.71 10.44 0.18
CA ASP A 242 -10.57 9.90 0.89
C ASP A 242 -10.87 8.52 1.46
N TYR A 243 -12.14 8.25 1.79
CA TYR A 243 -12.59 6.94 2.23
C TYR A 243 -12.48 5.89 1.12
N ALA A 244 -12.82 6.24 -0.13
CA ALA A 244 -12.65 5.33 -1.27
C ALA A 244 -11.16 5.10 -1.59
N LEU A 245 -10.33 6.14 -1.47
CA LEU A 245 -8.87 6.01 -1.60
C LEU A 245 -8.27 5.14 -0.50
N LEU A 246 -8.76 5.25 0.73
CA LEU A 246 -8.36 4.38 1.83
C LEU A 246 -8.69 2.91 1.55
N ASP A 247 -9.87 2.61 0.99
CA ASP A 247 -10.27 1.24 0.68
C ASP A 247 -9.26 0.58 -0.28
N ASN A 248 -8.91 1.27 -1.38
CA ASN A 248 -7.91 0.80 -2.34
C ASN A 248 -6.51 0.70 -1.71
N HIS A 249 -6.16 1.69 -0.89
CA HIS A 249 -4.87 1.74 -0.21
C HIS A 249 -4.68 0.58 0.76
N LEU A 250 -5.68 0.26 1.59
CA LEU A 250 -5.61 -0.83 2.55
C LEU A 250 -5.47 -2.20 1.87
N LEU A 251 -6.21 -2.42 0.77
CA LEU A 251 -6.08 -3.66 -0.01
C LEU A 251 -4.67 -3.79 -0.59
N GLY A 252 -4.20 -2.77 -1.30
CA GLY A 252 -2.87 -2.77 -1.91
C GLY A 252 -1.75 -2.90 -0.87
N LEU A 253 -1.90 -2.29 0.30
CA LEU A 253 -0.97 -2.45 1.43
C LEU A 253 -0.91 -3.90 1.90
N VAL A 254 -2.05 -4.52 2.17
CA VAL A 254 -2.12 -5.91 2.63
C VAL A 254 -1.51 -6.86 1.61
N GLU A 255 -1.83 -6.70 0.32
CA GLU A 255 -1.27 -7.50 -0.77
C GLU A 255 0.24 -7.31 -0.92
N THR A 256 0.71 -6.07 -0.80
CA THR A 256 2.15 -5.74 -0.89
C THR A 256 2.97 -6.43 0.19
N PHE A 257 2.49 -6.41 1.44
CA PHE A 257 3.14 -7.15 2.53
C PHE A 257 2.99 -8.66 2.35
N ASN A 258 1.83 -9.15 1.89
CA ASN A 258 1.61 -10.57 1.63
C ASN A 258 2.56 -11.14 0.58
N ALA A 259 3.08 -10.32 -0.34
CA ALA A 259 4.09 -10.74 -1.32
C ALA A 259 5.50 -10.98 -0.73
N LEU A 260 5.77 -10.63 0.53
CA LEU A 260 7.05 -10.91 1.17
C LEU A 260 7.21 -12.40 1.50
N ASP A 261 8.43 -12.92 1.37
CA ASP A 261 8.81 -14.30 1.73
C ASP A 261 9.01 -14.47 3.26
N ALA A 262 7.97 -14.14 4.03
CA ALA A 262 7.90 -14.31 5.48
C ALA A 262 6.44 -14.55 5.92
N ASN A 263 6.23 -15.00 7.15
CA ASN A 263 4.90 -14.98 7.77
C ASN A 263 4.47 -13.53 7.97
N ILE A 264 3.26 -13.18 7.53
CA ILE A 264 2.73 -11.83 7.64
C ILE A 264 1.53 -11.86 8.56
N ILE A 265 1.59 -11.06 9.62
CA ILE A 265 0.56 -11.00 10.64
C ILE A 265 0.12 -9.55 10.76
N PHE A 266 -1.14 -9.30 10.46
CA PHE A 266 -1.79 -8.03 10.74
C PHE A 266 -2.64 -8.18 11.98
N THR A 267 -2.69 -7.15 12.82
CA THR A 267 -3.65 -7.08 13.90
C THR A 267 -4.71 -6.03 13.60
N ALA A 268 -5.89 -6.21 14.17
CA ALA A 268 -6.97 -5.23 14.15
C ALA A 268 -7.73 -5.27 15.48
N TRP A 269 -8.44 -4.18 15.79
CA TRP A 269 -9.48 -4.27 16.81
C TRP A 269 -10.68 -5.07 16.29
N GLU A 270 -11.61 -5.42 17.17
CA GLU A 270 -12.85 -6.06 16.75
C GLU A 270 -14.00 -5.07 16.72
N THR A 271 -14.90 -5.25 15.76
CA THR A 271 -16.21 -4.61 15.70
C THR A 271 -17.27 -5.67 15.40
N THR A 272 -18.53 -5.28 15.39
CA THR A 272 -19.66 -6.15 15.05
C THR A 272 -20.37 -5.66 13.82
N ARG A 273 -20.74 -6.58 12.92
CA ARG A 273 -21.70 -6.32 11.83
C ARG A 273 -22.95 -7.16 12.01
N THR A 274 -24.09 -6.64 11.60
CA THR A 274 -25.35 -7.39 11.57
C THR A 274 -25.44 -8.18 10.27
N ILE A 275 -25.73 -9.47 10.37
CA ILE A 275 -25.97 -10.37 9.25
C ILE A 275 -27.41 -10.85 9.33
N ILE A 276 -28.12 -10.76 8.22
CA ILE A 276 -29.48 -11.27 8.07
C ILE A 276 -29.38 -12.62 7.37
N HIS A 277 -29.84 -13.69 8.02
CA HIS A 277 -29.91 -15.03 7.44
C HIS A 277 -31.15 -15.19 6.55
N ASP A 278 -31.16 -16.23 5.72
CA ASP A 278 -32.26 -16.55 4.80
C ASP A 278 -33.60 -16.79 5.53
N ASP A 279 -33.54 -17.18 6.80
CA ASP A 279 -34.71 -17.35 7.68
C ASP A 279 -35.19 -16.03 8.32
N GLY A 280 -34.55 -14.91 8.00
CA GLY A 280 -34.83 -13.58 8.53
C GLY A 280 -34.21 -13.31 9.90
N GLN A 281 -33.53 -14.27 10.52
CA GLN A 281 -32.85 -14.05 11.80
C GLN A 281 -31.64 -13.13 11.64
N GLN A 282 -31.48 -12.22 12.59
CA GLN A 282 -30.34 -11.30 12.62
C GLN A 282 -29.32 -11.77 13.65
N TYR A 283 -28.06 -11.87 13.22
CA TYR A 283 -26.94 -12.21 14.08
C TYR A 283 -25.91 -11.09 14.05
N ASN A 284 -25.32 -10.80 15.21
CA ASN A 284 -24.18 -9.91 15.30
C ASN A 284 -22.90 -10.74 15.17
N GLN A 285 -22.17 -10.52 14.09
CA GLN A 285 -20.90 -11.18 13.80
C GLN A 285 -19.72 -10.30 14.18
N PHE A 286 -18.82 -10.82 15.02
CA PHE A 286 -17.53 -10.21 15.34
C PHE A 286 -16.57 -10.31 14.15
N ILE A 287 -16.05 -9.18 13.69
CA ILE A 287 -15.10 -9.05 12.58
C ILE A 287 -13.96 -8.09 12.95
N PRO A 288 -12.83 -8.09 12.20
CA PRO A 288 -11.84 -7.03 12.28
C PRO A 288 -12.47 -5.65 12.04
N ASP A 289 -12.12 -4.66 12.86
CA ASP A 289 -12.51 -3.26 12.70
C ASP A 289 -11.69 -2.62 11.58
N ILE A 290 -12.13 -2.91 10.37
CA ILE A 290 -11.65 -2.38 9.10
C ILE A 290 -12.90 -1.95 8.33
N ARG A 291 -12.79 -0.91 7.50
CA ARG A 291 -13.92 -0.37 6.74
C ARG A 291 -14.77 -1.46 6.05
N ASP A 292 -16.09 -1.40 6.31
CA ASP A 292 -17.07 -2.39 5.85
C ASP A 292 -17.00 -2.72 4.35
N LYS A 293 -16.71 -1.72 3.51
CA LYS A 293 -16.63 -1.89 2.06
C LYS A 293 -15.49 -2.80 1.62
N ILE A 294 -14.41 -2.89 2.41
CA ILE A 294 -13.18 -3.59 2.02
C ILE A 294 -12.82 -4.76 2.93
N VAL A 295 -13.34 -4.82 4.16
CA VAL A 295 -12.99 -5.85 5.15
C VAL A 295 -13.14 -7.28 4.61
N ASN A 296 -14.20 -7.56 3.83
CA ASN A 296 -14.38 -8.89 3.21
C ASN A 296 -13.28 -9.24 2.21
N HIS A 297 -12.81 -8.28 1.41
CA HIS A 297 -11.72 -8.49 0.46
C HIS A 297 -10.41 -8.75 1.20
N ILE A 298 -10.09 -7.92 2.20
CA ILE A 298 -8.90 -8.07 3.04
C ILE A 298 -8.89 -9.42 3.78
N MET A 299 -10.03 -9.79 4.37
CA MET A 299 -10.20 -11.11 4.99
C MET A 299 -10.11 -12.24 3.94
N GLY A 300 -10.47 -11.99 2.68
CA GLY A 300 -10.40 -12.94 1.58
C GLY A 300 -8.96 -13.28 1.15
N VAL A 301 -8.08 -12.29 1.08
CA VAL A 301 -6.71 -12.42 0.53
C VAL A 301 -5.69 -13.02 1.51
N VAL A 302 -6.02 -13.20 2.78
CA VAL A 302 -5.15 -13.86 3.77
C VAL A 302 -5.49 -15.35 3.92
N HIS A 303 -4.56 -16.16 4.45
CA HIS A 303 -4.81 -17.59 4.70
C HIS A 303 -5.63 -17.83 5.96
N VAL A 304 -5.42 -17.01 6.99
CA VAL A 304 -6.07 -17.16 8.31
C VAL A 304 -6.68 -15.84 8.76
N VAL A 305 -7.90 -15.88 9.28
CA VAL A 305 -8.50 -14.81 10.08
C VAL A 305 -8.86 -15.43 11.42
N ALA A 306 -8.25 -14.93 12.49
CA ALA A 306 -8.31 -15.53 13.81
C ALA A 306 -8.80 -14.53 14.86
N ARG A 307 -9.81 -14.91 15.64
CA ARG A 307 -10.28 -14.09 16.77
C ARG A 307 -9.54 -14.49 18.03
N LEU A 308 -8.82 -13.55 18.64
CA LEU A 308 -8.17 -13.77 19.94
C LEU A 308 -9.23 -13.67 21.04
N VAL A 309 -9.30 -14.70 21.87
CA VAL A 309 -10.21 -14.80 23.02
C VAL A 309 -9.44 -15.14 24.28
N ARG A 310 -9.97 -14.71 25.42
CA ARG A 310 -9.45 -15.05 26.74
C ARG A 310 -10.45 -15.96 27.46
N LYS A 311 -9.98 -17.11 27.92
CA LYS A 311 -10.74 -18.05 28.77
C LYS A 311 -10.78 -17.54 30.23
N ALA A 312 -11.69 -18.10 31.01
CA ALA A 312 -11.88 -17.74 32.42
C ALA A 312 -10.64 -18.03 33.28
N ASP A 313 -9.86 -19.05 32.92
CA ASP A 313 -8.57 -19.41 33.55
C ASP A 313 -7.43 -18.42 33.20
N GLY A 314 -7.70 -17.40 32.38
CA GLY A 314 -6.73 -16.42 31.92
C GLY A 314 -6.00 -16.82 30.64
N THR A 315 -6.16 -18.06 30.17
CA THR A 315 -5.53 -18.56 28.94
C THR A 315 -6.03 -17.77 27.74
N ARG A 316 -5.12 -17.33 26.89
CA ARG A 316 -5.43 -16.65 25.63
C ARG A 316 -5.23 -17.61 24.47
N GLY A 317 -6.17 -17.62 23.54
CA GLY A 317 -6.13 -18.48 22.37
C GLY A 317 -6.94 -17.92 21.20
N PHE A 318 -6.81 -18.56 20.06
CA PHE A 318 -7.47 -18.16 18.83
C PHE A 318 -8.63 -19.09 18.49
N ILE A 319 -9.74 -18.49 18.06
CA ILE A 319 -10.79 -19.17 17.31
C ILE A 319 -10.39 -19.10 15.83
N LEU A 320 -10.29 -20.27 15.19
CA LEU A 320 -9.85 -20.44 13.80
C LEU A 320 -10.97 -20.92 12.87
N GLU A 321 -12.08 -21.43 13.43
CA GLU A 321 -13.30 -21.81 12.71
C GLU A 321 -14.42 -20.82 13.02
N GLY A 322 -14.95 -20.17 11.98
CA GLY A 322 -16.04 -19.20 12.11
C GLY A 322 -17.39 -19.85 12.40
N ASN A 323 -18.32 -19.02 12.86
CA ASN A 323 -19.74 -19.37 13.01
C ASN A 323 -20.61 -18.13 12.71
N GLN A 324 -21.91 -18.20 12.97
CA GLN A 324 -22.85 -17.09 12.73
C GLN A 324 -22.43 -15.79 13.45
N SER A 325 -21.83 -15.91 14.65
CA SER A 325 -21.42 -14.77 15.47
C SER A 325 -19.94 -14.41 15.34
N ILE A 326 -19.10 -15.21 14.69
CA ILE A 326 -17.65 -14.97 14.62
C ILE A 326 -17.15 -15.24 13.20
N PHE A 327 -16.52 -14.25 12.58
CA PHE A 327 -15.80 -14.49 11.35
C PHE A 327 -14.39 -15.03 11.65
N ALA A 328 -14.16 -16.30 11.39
CA ALA A 328 -12.83 -16.89 11.40
C ALA A 328 -12.66 -17.85 10.24
N LYS A 329 -11.44 -17.96 9.73
CA LYS A 329 -11.08 -18.92 8.69
C LYS A 329 -9.67 -19.43 8.89
N ASN A 330 -9.42 -20.67 8.50
CA ASN A 330 -8.11 -21.28 8.51
C ASN A 330 -7.93 -22.13 7.25
N HIS A 331 -7.14 -21.62 6.30
CA HIS A 331 -6.81 -22.34 5.07
C HIS A 331 -5.44 -23.04 5.14
N LEU A 332 -4.77 -23.01 6.30
CA LEU A 332 -3.46 -23.64 6.49
C LEU A 332 -3.58 -25.09 6.97
N ASP A 333 -4.55 -25.41 7.82
CA ASP A 333 -4.77 -26.75 8.39
C ASP A 333 -6.22 -26.93 8.89
N GLN A 334 -6.49 -28.02 9.63
CA GLN A 334 -7.83 -28.40 10.11
C GLN A 334 -8.12 -27.96 11.56
N ARG A 335 -7.26 -27.17 12.19
CA ARG A 335 -7.47 -26.74 13.57
C ARG A 335 -8.59 -25.72 13.65
N LYS A 336 -9.49 -25.93 14.62
CA LYS A 336 -10.62 -25.05 14.95
C LYS A 336 -10.26 -23.96 15.97
N GLY A 337 -9.17 -24.16 16.69
CA GLY A 337 -8.58 -23.19 17.61
C GLY A 337 -7.17 -23.59 18.02
N CYS A 338 -6.43 -22.67 18.63
CA CYS A 338 -5.08 -22.91 19.14
C CYS A 338 -4.72 -21.91 20.26
N VAL A 339 -3.66 -22.18 21.02
CA VAL A 339 -3.06 -21.17 21.91
C VAL A 339 -2.18 -20.20 21.10
N GLN A 340 -1.76 -19.08 21.72
CA GLN A 340 -1.06 -18.00 20.99
C GLN A 340 0.24 -18.47 20.31
N GLU A 341 0.99 -19.32 21.01
CA GLU A 341 2.28 -19.86 20.61
C GLU A 341 2.17 -20.81 19.41
N GLU A 342 0.97 -21.37 19.19
CA GLU A 342 0.69 -22.35 18.14
C GLU A 342 0.08 -21.73 16.89
N LEU A 343 -0.14 -20.40 16.85
CA LEU A 343 -0.78 -19.74 15.71
C LEU A 343 -0.06 -20.07 14.39
N ILE A 344 1.28 -20.12 14.42
CA ILE A 344 2.13 -20.52 13.29
C ILE A 344 2.78 -21.85 13.64
N VAL A 345 2.53 -22.87 12.83
CA VAL A 345 3.15 -24.19 13.02
C VAL A 345 4.50 -24.20 12.30
N SER A 346 5.59 -24.46 13.02
CA SER A 346 6.89 -24.68 12.39
C SER A 346 6.86 -26.00 11.60
N SER A 347 7.46 -26.01 10.41
CA SER A 347 7.59 -27.20 9.54
C SER A 347 8.35 -28.37 10.20
N ILE A 348 8.92 -28.17 11.38
CA ILE A 348 9.64 -29.17 12.17
C ILE A 348 8.67 -30.19 12.82
N ASN A 349 7.42 -29.80 13.08
CA ASN A 349 6.46 -30.63 13.82
C ASN A 349 5.65 -31.62 12.97
N GLN A 350 5.88 -31.71 11.66
CA GLN A 350 5.17 -32.68 10.81
C GLN A 350 5.74 -34.11 10.84
N ASN A 351 6.89 -34.33 11.49
CA ASN A 351 7.57 -35.64 11.55
C ASN A 351 7.30 -36.48 12.81
N THR A 352 6.41 -36.06 13.72
CA THR A 352 6.11 -36.84 14.94
C THR A 352 4.69 -37.43 15.00
N GLY A 353 3.88 -37.26 13.95
CA GLY A 353 2.52 -37.79 13.88
C GLY A 353 2.35 -39.12 13.11
N GLY A 354 3.42 -39.90 12.96
CA GLY A 354 3.37 -41.22 12.33
C GLY A 354 3.07 -42.32 13.35
N ASN A 355 1.91 -42.97 13.19
CA ASN A 355 1.47 -44.22 13.82
C ASN A 355 1.44 -44.27 15.36
N LYS A 356 0.22 -44.17 15.90
CA LYS A 356 -0.33 -45.20 16.80
C LYS A 356 -1.84 -45.20 16.76
#